data_AF-A0A7J2X301-F1
#
_entry.id   AF-A0A7J2X301-F1
#
_cell.length_a   1.000
_cell.length_b   1.000
_cell.length_c   1.000
_cell.angle_alpha   90.00
_cell.angle_beta   90.00
_cell.angle_gamma   90.00
#
_symmetry.space_group_name_H-M   'P 1'
#
loop_
_entity.id
_entity.type
_entity.pdbx_description
1 polymer ?
#
loop_
_entity_poly.entity_id
_entity_poly.type
_entity_poly.pdbx_seq_one_letter_code
_entity_poly.pdbx_strand_id
1 'polypeptide(L)'
;MKTDMKKVKDNILMSIDGVISNLIRLREELEIILNYLYTERTEPASSDQIRYLKILYKKAGEKAPDDIDKISREEASRRINELKRRLGWVKTSKQRD
;
A
#
# COMPACT_ATOMS: atom_id res chain seq x y z
N MET A 1 -33.30 44.10 6.76
CA MET A 1 -32.26 44.18 5.70
C MET A 1 -30.82 44.04 6.21
N LYS A 2 -30.23 44.96 7.01
CA LYS A 2 -28.83 44.79 7.48
C LYS A 2 -28.63 43.57 8.42
N THR A 3 -29.62 43.28 9.27
CA THR A 3 -29.58 42.17 10.23
C THR A 3 -29.70 40.80 9.57
N ASP A 4 -30.48 40.71 8.49
CA ASP A 4 -30.70 39.46 7.75
C ASP A 4 -29.46 39.06 6.94
N MET A 5 -28.80 40.05 6.34
CA MET A 5 -27.55 39.85 5.60
C MET A 5 -26.41 39.37 6.52
N LYS A 6 -26.36 39.86 7.76
CA LYS A 6 -25.38 39.42 8.76
C LYS A 6 -25.58 37.96 9.14
N LYS A 7 -26.83 37.54 9.42
CA LYS A 7 -27.15 36.14 9.73
C LYS A 7 -26.80 35.20 8.57
N VAL A 8 -27.10 35.59 7.34
CA VAL A 8 -26.73 34.80 6.14
C VAL A 8 -25.22 34.65 6.04
N LYS A 9 -24.46 35.73 6.25
CA LYS A 9 -22.99 35.69 6.26
C LYS A 9 -22.44 34.77 7.35
N ASP A 10 -22.96 34.89 8.57
CA ASP A 10 -22.51 34.08 9.71
C ASP A 10 -22.79 32.58 9.47
N ASN A 11 -23.93 32.24 8.88
CA ASN A 11 -24.27 30.85 8.49
C ASN A 11 -23.35 30.29 7.40
N ILE A 12 -22.98 31.12 6.41
CA ILE A 12 -22.04 30.74 5.35
C ILE A 12 -20.66 30.49 5.97
N LEU A 13 -20.19 31.36 6.86
CA LEU A 13 -18.90 31.20 7.54
C LEU A 13 -18.85 29.92 8.37
N MET A 14 -19.88 29.62 9.17
CA MET A 14 -19.94 28.36 9.92
C MET A 14 -19.92 27.13 9.02
N SER A 15 -20.56 27.21 7.85
CA SER A 15 -20.54 26.11 6.86
C SER A 15 -19.16 25.93 6.25
N ILE A 16 -18.46 27.03 5.94
CA ILE A 16 -17.09 27.01 5.44
C ILE A 16 -16.15 26.41 6.48
N ASP A 17 -16.26 26.80 7.76
CA ASP A 17 -15.44 26.24 8.85
C ASP A 17 -15.65 24.74 9.01
N GLY A 18 -16.90 24.26 8.87
CA GLY A 18 -17.22 22.84 8.85
C GLY A 18 -16.57 22.09 7.67
N VAL A 19 -16.61 22.68 6.48
CA VAL A 19 -15.94 22.12 5.29
C VAL A 19 -14.43 22.08 5.47
N ILE A 20 -13.81 23.15 5.96
CA ILE A 20 -12.37 23.23 6.23
C ILE A 20 -11.96 22.14 7.23
N SER A 21 -12.72 21.98 8.32
CA SER A 21 -12.45 20.96 9.34
C SER A 21 -12.51 19.54 8.76
N ASN A 22 -13.48 19.26 7.90
CA ASN A 22 -13.59 17.98 7.21
C ASN A 22 -12.42 17.73 6.25
N LEU A 23 -11.97 18.76 5.53
CA LEU A 23 -10.81 18.65 4.62
C LEU A 23 -9.51 18.41 5.39
N ILE A 24 -9.32 19.05 6.54
CA ILE A 24 -8.16 18.81 7.42
C ILE A 24 -8.17 17.35 7.90
N ARG A 25 -9.31 16.86 8.39
CA ARG A 25 -9.44 15.47 8.84
C ARG A 25 -9.14 14.47 7.71
N LEU A 26 -9.67 14.72 6.52
CA LEU A 26 -9.40 13.86 5.36
C LEU A 26 -7.91 13.86 4.99
N ARG A 27 -7.23 15.01 5.07
CA ARG A 27 -5.78 15.10 4.84
C ARG A 27 -5.00 14.23 5.83
N GLU A 28 -5.34 14.30 7.12
CA GLU A 28 -4.69 13.51 8.17
C GLU A 28 -4.92 12.01 7.98
N GLU A 29 -6.14 11.59 7.64
CA GLU A 29 -6.44 10.19 7.32
C GLU A 29 -5.64 9.70 6.10
N LEU A 30 -5.50 10.53 5.06
CA LEU A 30 -4.66 10.22 3.89
C LEU A 30 -3.17 10.13 4.23
N GLU A 31 -2.65 11.01 5.09
CA GLU A 31 -1.26 10.96 5.54
C GLU A 31 -0.96 9.65 6.30
N ILE A 32 -1.88 9.18 7.15
CA ILE A 32 -1.75 7.90 7.83
C ILE A 32 -1.70 6.74 6.83
N ILE A 33 -2.60 6.72 5.86
CA ILE A 33 -2.66 5.67 4.82
C ILE A 33 -1.38 5.68 3.98
N LEU A 34 -0.91 6.86 3.57
CA LEU A 34 0.32 7.00 2.81
C LEU A 34 1.51 6.48 3.62
N ASN A 35 1.64 6.88 4.89
CA ASN A 35 2.71 6.40 5.75
C ASN A 35 2.68 4.88 5.91
N TYR A 36 1.50 4.30 6.14
CA TYR A 36 1.33 2.84 6.22
C TYR A 36 1.81 2.14 4.94
N LEU A 37 1.35 2.62 3.78
CA LEU A 37 1.75 2.09 2.48
C LEU A 37 3.26 2.25 2.26
N TYR A 38 3.86 3.40 2.60
CA TYR A 38 5.31 3.60 2.49
C TYR A 38 6.07 2.64 3.40
N THR A 39 5.66 2.47 4.66
CA THR A 39 6.31 1.56 5.60
C THR A 39 6.25 0.11 5.11
N GLU A 40 5.10 -0.39 4.69
CA GLU A 40 4.98 -1.78 4.19
C GLU A 40 5.79 -2.02 2.91
N ARG A 41 5.91 -1.01 2.04
CA ARG A 41 6.65 -1.12 0.78
C ARG A 41 8.16 -1.03 0.96
N THR A 42 8.63 -0.37 2.03
CA THR A 42 10.06 -0.11 2.28
C THR A 42 10.65 -0.98 3.39
N GLU A 43 9.82 -1.66 4.18
CA GLU A 43 10.27 -2.64 5.18
C GLU A 43 11.19 -3.69 4.53
N PRO A 44 12.36 -3.99 5.12
CA PRO A 44 13.20 -5.09 4.67
C PRO A 44 12.45 -6.41 4.70
N ALA A 45 12.70 -7.29 3.72
CA ALA A 45 12.16 -8.63 3.75
C ALA A 45 12.64 -9.40 4.99
N SER A 46 11.76 -10.22 5.57
CA SER A 46 12.13 -11.03 6.73
C SER A 46 13.12 -12.14 6.35
N SER A 47 13.89 -12.62 7.32
CA SER A 47 14.82 -13.75 7.13
C SER A 47 14.14 -14.99 6.54
N ASP A 48 12.88 -15.24 6.93
CA ASP A 48 12.09 -16.36 6.43
C ASP A 48 11.68 -16.16 4.97
N GLN A 49 11.29 -14.95 4.57
CA GLN A 49 10.99 -14.62 3.18
C GLN A 49 12.24 -14.81 2.30
N ILE A 50 13.40 -14.34 2.75
CA ILE A 50 14.68 -14.51 2.04
C ILE A 50 15.07 -15.97 1.91
N ARG A 51 15.02 -16.72 3.02
CA ARG A 51 15.31 -18.15 3.01
C ARG A 51 14.39 -18.90 2.06
N TYR A 52 13.10 -18.56 2.08
CA TYR A 52 12.12 -19.19 1.22
C TYR A 52 12.36 -18.88 -0.27
N LEU A 53 12.69 -17.63 -0.61
CA LEU A 53 13.08 -17.27 -1.98
C LEU A 53 14.29 -18.07 -2.46
N LYS A 54 15.34 -18.21 -1.65
CA LYS A 54 16.53 -19.02 -1.99
C LYS A 54 16.14 -20.48 -2.31
N ILE A 55 15.19 -21.05 -1.56
CA ILE A 55 14.65 -22.39 -1.84
C ILE A 55 13.88 -22.42 -3.16
N LEU A 56 13.04 -21.42 -3.43
CA LEU A 56 12.25 -21.35 -4.66
C LEU A 56 13.14 -21.21 -5.91
N TYR A 57 14.15 -20.33 -5.89
CA TYR A 57 15.13 -20.21 -6.97
C TYR A 57 15.84 -21.53 -7.22
N LYS A 58 16.33 -22.19 -6.15
CA LYS A 58 16.97 -23.50 -6.26
C LYS A 58 16.04 -24.55 -6.90
N LYS A 59 14.76 -24.56 -6.52
CA LYS A 59 13.76 -25.48 -7.10
C LYS A 59 13.43 -25.17 -8.55
N ALA A 60 13.48 -23.91 -8.95
CA ALA A 60 13.35 -23.49 -10.35
C ALA A 60 14.61 -23.79 -11.18
N GLY A 61 15.70 -24.27 -10.56
CA GLY A 61 16.99 -24.45 -11.24
C GLY A 61 17.74 -23.14 -11.50
N GLU A 62 17.35 -22.07 -10.82
CA GLU A 62 17.90 -20.72 -10.98
C GLU A 62 18.85 -20.35 -9.84
N LYS A 63 19.90 -19.58 -10.15
CA LYS A 63 20.71 -18.94 -9.13
C LYS A 63 19.90 -17.80 -8.50
N ALA A 64 19.90 -17.71 -7.17
CA ALA A 64 19.33 -16.57 -6.49
C ALA A 64 20.06 -15.26 -6.91
N PRO A 65 19.34 -14.16 -7.16
CA PRO A 65 19.93 -12.86 -7.44
C PRO A 65 20.87 -12.39 -6.34
N ASP A 66 21.91 -11.63 -6.68
CA ASP A 66 22.89 -11.14 -5.70
C ASP A 66 22.31 -10.06 -4.76
N ASP A 67 21.18 -9.44 -5.14
CA ASP A 67 20.45 -8.45 -4.34
C ASP A 67 19.47 -9.05 -3.33
N ILE A 68 19.31 -10.39 -3.32
CA ILE A 68 18.23 -11.08 -2.61
C ILE A 68 18.17 -10.75 -1.12
N ASP A 69 19.31 -10.49 -0.46
CA ASP A 69 19.38 -10.19 0.97
C ASP A 69 19.07 -8.71 1.30
N LYS A 70 18.76 -7.88 0.30
CA LYS A 70 18.53 -6.42 0.45
C LYS A 70 17.16 -5.95 -0.07
N ILE A 71 16.29 -6.86 -0.48
CA ILE A 71 14.98 -6.51 -1.05
C ILE A 71 13.97 -6.15 0.05
N SER A 72 12.95 -5.37 -0.32
CA SER A 72 11.82 -5.08 0.57
C SER A 72 10.88 -6.28 0.71
N ARG A 73 10.04 -6.23 1.74
CA ARG A 73 9.00 -7.21 2.04
C ARG A 73 7.98 -7.36 0.90
N GLU A 74 7.58 -6.25 0.29
CA GLU A 74 6.70 -6.25 -0.89
C GLU A 74 7.37 -6.96 -2.06
N GLU A 75 8.62 -6.60 -2.35
CA GLU A 75 9.39 -7.19 -3.44
C GLU A 75 9.61 -8.69 -3.23
N ALA A 76 9.91 -9.11 -2.00
CA ALA A 76 10.03 -10.52 -1.67
C ALA A 76 8.71 -11.27 -1.91
N SER A 77 7.58 -10.70 -1.48
CA SER A 77 6.26 -11.30 -1.68
C SER A 77 5.90 -11.41 -3.17
N ARG A 78 6.24 -10.39 -3.97
CA ARG A 78 6.07 -10.39 -5.43
C ARG A 78 6.88 -11.51 -6.09
N ARG A 79 8.19 -11.58 -5.81
CA ARG A 79 9.09 -12.62 -6.35
C ARG A 79 8.66 -14.03 -5.93
N ILE A 80 8.21 -14.22 -4.67
CA ILE A 80 7.68 -15.50 -4.19
C ILE A 80 6.48 -15.93 -5.04
N ASN A 81 5.52 -15.04 -5.25
CA ASN A 81 4.30 -15.35 -6.00
C ASN A 81 4.61 -15.67 -7.48
N GLU A 82 5.54 -14.93 -8.08
CA GLU A 82 5.99 -15.18 -9.45
C GLU A 82 6.65 -16.57 -9.56
N LEU A 83 7.60 -16.89 -8.68
CA LEU A 83 8.26 -18.20 -8.67
C LEU A 83 7.27 -19.33 -8.42
N LYS A 84 6.31 -19.16 -7.50
CA LYS A 84 5.24 -20.13 -7.27
C LYS A 84 4.37 -20.37 -8.51
N ARG A 85 4.04 -19.31 -9.27
CA ARG A 85 3.30 -19.45 -10.54
C ARG A 85 4.11 -20.21 -11.58
N ARG A 86 5.39 -19.87 -11.73
CA ARG A 86 6.32 -20.54 -12.67
C ARG A 86 6.50 -22.03 -12.33
N LEU A 87 6.55 -22.36 -11.05
CA LEU A 87 6.63 -23.74 -10.55
C LEU A 87 5.28 -24.48 -10.58
N GLY A 88 4.19 -23.83 -11.00
CA GLY A 88 2.85 -24.43 -11.08
C GLY A 88 2.17 -24.66 -9.73
N TRP A 89 2.65 -24.04 -8.65
CA TRP A 89 2.13 -24.26 -7.28
C TRP A 89 0.91 -23.41 -6.95
N VAL A 90 0.63 -22.40 -7.77
CA VAL A 90 -0.58 -21.59 -7.70
C VAL A 90 -1.27 -21.72 -9.03
N LYS A 91 -2.47 -22.33 -9.04
CA LYS A 91 -3.34 -22.29 -10.22
C LYS A 91 -3.72 -20.83 -10.46
N THR A 92 -3.41 -20.31 -11.64
CA THR A 92 -4.12 -19.12 -12.14
C THR A 92 -5.60 -19.48 -12.15
N SER A 93 -6.39 -18.91 -11.24
CA SER A 93 -7.83 -18.90 -11.43
C SER A 93 -8.06 -18.25 -12.79
N LYS A 94 -8.36 -19.07 -13.80
CA LYS A 94 -8.85 -18.57 -15.09
C LYS A 94 -9.96 -17.57 -14.76
N GLN A 95 -9.77 -16.31 -15.16
CA GLN A 95 -10.91 -15.42 -15.39
C GLN A 95 -11.87 -16.23 -16.27
N ARG A 96 -13.05 -16.52 -15.73
CA ARG A 96 -14.16 -16.97 -16.55
C ARG A 96 -14.61 -15.73 -17.30
N ASP A 97 -14.29 -15.69 -18.58
CA ASP A 97 -14.97 -14.82 -19.53
C ASP A 97 -16.47 -15.12 -19.55
#